data_AF-A0AAQ4DF05-F1
#
_entry.id   AF-A0AAQ4DF05-F1
#
_cell.length_a   1.000
_cell.length_b   1.000
_cell.length_c   1.000
_cell.angle_alpha   90.00
_cell.angle_beta   90.00
_cell.angle_gamma   90.00
#
_symmetry.space_group_name_H-M   'P 1'
#
loop_
_entity.id
_entity.type
_entity.pdbx_description
1 polymer ?
#
loop_
_entity_poly.entity_id
_entity_poly.type
_entity_poly.pdbx_seq_one_letter_code
_entity_poly.pdbx_strand_id
1 'polypeptide(L)'
;MYQSSSGARELFAALSVNISIKNLRTGFRGANVTCGDVLASTLRKNTSLLELDLRADVDDEFMVCIAVSLSENGMMDTLVFTSATVYAWGVLALCVSLRTNKTLKQLMFPTFKSSIPERYGNGVVHLWLYY
;
A
#
# COMPACT_ATOMS: atom_id res chain seq x y z
N MET A 1 -17.41 -8.10 15.64
CA MET A 1 -15.99 -8.29 16.04
C MET A 1 -15.14 -7.39 15.17
N TYR A 2 -14.58 -6.34 15.77
CA TYR A 2 -13.82 -5.30 15.10
C TYR A 2 -12.44 -5.86 14.77
N GLN A 3 -12.10 -6.05 13.49
CA GLN A 3 -10.69 -6.18 13.13
C GLN A 3 -10.03 -4.82 13.40
N SER A 4 -9.46 -4.68 14.59
CA SER A 4 -8.62 -3.53 14.94
C SER A 4 -7.32 -3.61 14.15
N SER A 5 -6.60 -2.50 14.04
CA SER A 5 -5.26 -2.42 13.44
C SER A 5 -4.27 -3.45 14.01
N SER A 6 -4.55 -4.07 15.17
CA SER A 6 -3.74 -5.19 15.68
C SER A 6 -3.94 -6.48 14.89
N GLY A 7 -5.18 -6.87 14.60
CA GLY A 7 -5.46 -8.09 13.84
C GLY A 7 -4.92 -8.03 12.41
N ALA A 8 -4.97 -6.84 11.80
CA ALA A 8 -4.37 -6.61 10.48
C ALA A 8 -2.86 -6.85 10.48
N ARG A 9 -2.14 -6.34 11.48
CA ARG A 9 -0.68 -6.52 11.60
C ARG A 9 -0.30 -7.99 11.80
N GLU A 10 -1.05 -8.72 12.62
CA GLU A 10 -0.81 -10.15 12.83
C GLU A 10 -1.06 -10.96 11.56
N LEU A 11 -2.13 -10.65 10.81
CA LEU A 11 -2.40 -11.26 9.51
C LEU A 11 -1.26 -11.01 8.53
N PHE A 12 -0.78 -9.77 8.40
CA PHE A 12 0.32 -9.43 7.51
C PHE A 12 1.63 -10.10 7.94
N ALA A 13 1.94 -10.12 9.23
CA ALA A 13 3.09 -10.85 9.75
C ALA A 13 3.02 -12.34 9.39
N ALA A 14 1.87 -12.99 9.54
CA ALA A 14 1.68 -14.38 9.13
C ALA A 14 1.81 -14.59 7.62
N LEU A 15 1.31 -13.64 6.81
CA LEU A 15 1.49 -13.67 5.36
C LEU A 15 2.96 -13.54 4.95
N SER A 16 3.80 -12.82 5.71
CA SER A 16 5.20 -12.62 5.32
C SER A 16 6.01 -13.93 5.21
N VAL A 17 5.57 -14.97 5.92
CA VAL A 17 6.16 -16.32 5.90
C VAL A 17 5.30 -17.34 5.15
N ASN A 18 4.09 -16.95 4.72
CA ASN A 18 3.20 -17.84 3.99
C ASN A 18 3.66 -17.97 2.53
N ILE A 19 3.81 -19.20 2.07
CA ILE A 19 4.27 -19.53 0.71
C ILE A 19 3.17 -20.18 -0.15
N SER A 20 1.94 -20.27 0.37
CA SER A 20 0.83 -21.04 -0.23
C SER A 20 -0.32 -20.16 -0.72
N ILE A 21 -0.56 -19.02 -0.07
CA ILE A 21 -1.68 -18.14 -0.38
C ILE A 21 -1.29 -17.28 -1.59
N LYS A 22 -2.04 -17.46 -2.67
CA LYS A 22 -1.88 -16.67 -3.89
C LYS A 22 -2.80 -15.46 -3.94
N ASN A 23 -4.02 -15.61 -3.44
CA ASN A 23 -5.06 -14.60 -3.53
C ASN A 23 -5.64 -14.36 -2.14
N LEU A 24 -5.64 -13.12 -1.69
CA LEU A 24 -6.21 -12.73 -0.40
C LEU A 24 -7.17 -11.56 -0.56
N ARG A 25 -8.38 -11.72 -0.02
CA ARG A 25 -9.31 -10.61 0.22
C ARG A 25 -9.46 -10.41 1.72
N THR A 26 -9.15 -9.22 2.20
CA THR A 26 -9.23 -8.90 3.63
C THR A 26 -9.67 -7.45 3.84
N GLY A 27 -10.15 -7.14 5.04
CA GLY A 27 -10.60 -5.79 5.36
C GLY A 27 -10.57 -5.50 6.85
N PHE A 28 -10.11 -4.30 7.18
CA PHE A 28 -10.01 -3.79 8.54
C PHE A 28 -10.29 -2.30 8.58
N ARG A 29 -10.65 -1.80 9.76
CA ARG A 29 -10.88 -0.37 9.99
C ARG A 29 -9.68 0.23 10.72
N GLY A 30 -9.43 1.51 10.47
CA GLY A 30 -8.31 2.22 11.10
C GLY A 30 -6.96 1.75 10.60
N ALA A 31 -6.83 1.52 9.29
CA ALA A 31 -5.52 1.48 8.66
C ALA A 31 -4.78 2.79 9.01
N ASN A 32 -3.56 2.65 9.49
CA ASN A 32 -2.66 3.76 9.78
C ASN A 32 -1.30 3.45 9.15
N VAL A 33 -0.39 4.41 9.21
CA VAL A 33 0.97 4.25 8.66
C VAL A 33 1.68 2.99 9.18
N THR A 34 1.50 2.63 10.46
CA THR A 34 2.14 1.43 11.02
C THR A 34 1.59 0.12 10.43
N CYS A 35 0.29 0.08 10.09
CA CYS A 35 -0.25 -1.04 9.31
C CYS A 35 0.32 -1.06 7.90
N GLY A 36 0.50 0.11 7.28
CA GLY A 36 1.14 0.27 5.97
C GLY A 36 2.56 -0.25 5.94
N ASP A 37 3.36 0.05 6.98
CA ASP A 37 4.74 -0.44 7.12
C ASP A 37 4.82 -1.96 7.24
N VAL A 38 3.94 -2.57 8.05
CA VAL A 38 3.90 -4.02 8.21
C VAL A 38 3.47 -4.69 6.90
N LEU A 39 2.46 -4.15 6.22
CA LEU A 39 2.05 -4.66 4.91
C LEU A 39 3.18 -4.50 3.89
N ALA A 40 3.82 -3.34 3.81
CA ALA A 40 4.94 -3.09 2.91
C ALA A 40 6.10 -4.07 3.13
N SER A 41 6.47 -4.30 4.40
CA SER A 41 7.49 -5.29 4.77
C SER A 41 7.08 -6.72 4.39
N THR A 42 5.79 -7.03 4.54
CA THR A 42 5.21 -8.31 4.15
C THR A 42 5.28 -8.51 2.64
N LEU A 43 4.88 -7.50 1.85
CA LEU A 43 4.92 -7.56 0.40
C LEU A 43 6.34 -7.69 -0.12
N ARG A 44 7.33 -6.98 0.45
CA ARG A 44 8.74 -7.15 0.05
C ARG A 44 9.24 -8.59 0.18
N LYS A 45 8.79 -9.31 1.21
CA LYS A 45 9.26 -10.66 1.53
C LYS A 45 8.42 -11.76 0.90
N ASN A 46 7.13 -11.52 0.74
CA ASN A 46 6.20 -12.54 0.29
C ASN A 46 6.39 -12.77 -1.22
N THR A 47 6.68 -14.01 -1.58
CA THR A 47 6.91 -14.45 -2.97
C THR A 47 5.78 -15.33 -3.51
N SER A 48 4.69 -15.52 -2.76
CA SER A 48 3.57 -16.39 -3.17
C SER A 48 2.29 -15.64 -3.50
N LEU A 49 2.09 -14.47 -2.91
CA LEU A 49 0.90 -13.64 -3.05
C LEU A 49 0.94 -12.90 -4.38
N LEU A 50 -0.06 -13.17 -5.22
CA LEU A 50 -0.24 -12.60 -6.55
C LEU A 50 -1.36 -11.55 -6.55
N GLU A 51 -2.41 -11.77 -5.76
CA GLU A 51 -3.57 -10.87 -5.70
C GLU A 51 -3.88 -10.48 -4.25
N LEU A 52 -3.96 -9.17 -4.00
CA LEU A 52 -4.41 -8.61 -2.73
C LEU A 52 -5.56 -7.63 -2.96
N ASP A 53 -6.72 -7.94 -2.38
CA ASP A 53 -7.85 -7.02 -2.26
C ASP A 53 -7.97 -6.57 -0.81
N LEU A 54 -7.67 -5.30 -0.57
CA LEU A 54 -7.66 -4.68 0.73
C LEU A 54 -8.80 -3.67 0.88
N ARG A 55 -9.70 -3.98 1.82
CA ARG A 55 -10.74 -3.06 2.29
C ARG A 55 -10.31 -2.37 3.57
N ALA A 56 -9.60 -1.25 3.42
CA ALA A 56 -9.21 -0.41 4.55
C ALA A 56 -9.15 1.06 4.16
N ASP A 57 -9.43 1.98 5.09
CA ASP A 57 -9.36 3.42 4.81
C ASP A 57 -7.89 3.87 4.79
N VAL A 58 -7.25 3.80 3.61
CA VAL A 58 -5.84 4.18 3.43
C VAL A 58 -5.67 5.65 3.05
N ASP A 59 -4.57 6.25 3.49
CA ASP A 59 -4.17 7.63 3.20
C ASP A 59 -2.85 7.68 2.41
N ASP A 60 -2.31 8.88 2.21
CA ASP A 60 -1.06 9.09 1.46
C ASP A 60 0.15 8.41 2.11
N GLU A 61 0.28 8.46 3.43
CA GLU A 61 1.40 7.82 4.15
C GLU A 61 1.35 6.32 3.98
N PHE A 62 0.17 5.72 4.16
CA PHE A 62 -0.02 4.30 3.88
C PHE A 62 0.35 3.97 2.44
N MET A 63 -0.09 4.78 1.48
CA MET A 63 0.14 4.51 0.06
C MET A 63 1.61 4.65 -0.34
N VAL A 64 2.36 5.56 0.29
CA VAL A 64 3.83 5.66 0.12
C VAL A 64 4.52 4.39 0.58
N CYS A 65 4.16 3.83 1.75
CA CYS A 65 4.75 2.58 2.24
C CYS A 65 4.53 1.44 1.24
N ILE A 66 3.31 1.35 0.68
CA ILE A 66 2.98 0.35 -0.34
C ILE A 66 3.77 0.57 -1.62
N ALA A 67 3.86 1.80 -2.12
CA ALA A 67 4.63 2.12 -3.31
C ALA A 67 6.09 1.66 -3.20
N VAL A 68 6.76 1.93 -2.07
CA VAL A 68 8.13 1.47 -1.83
C VAL A 68 8.21 -0.06 -1.85
N SER A 69 7.24 -0.76 -1.27
CA SER A 69 7.23 -2.23 -1.34
C SER A 69 6.99 -2.77 -2.75
N LEU A 70 6.17 -2.09 -3.56
CA LEU A 70 5.89 -2.51 -4.93
C LEU A 70 7.13 -2.35 -5.81
N SER A 71 7.98 -1.34 -5.63
CA SER A 71 9.22 -1.24 -6.39
C SER A 71 10.19 -2.41 -6.18
N GLU A 72 10.05 -3.14 -5.06
CA GLU A 72 10.91 -4.27 -4.69
C GLU A 72 10.23 -5.64 -4.87
N ASN A 73 8.89 -5.70 -4.79
CA ASN A 73 8.16 -6.94 -4.98
C ASN A 73 8.03 -7.27 -6.49
N GLY A 74 8.58 -8.41 -6.88
CA GLY A 74 8.53 -8.91 -8.26
C GLY A 74 7.55 -10.05 -8.50
N MET A 75 6.50 -10.19 -7.68
CA MET A 75 5.54 -11.31 -7.79
C MET A 75 4.08 -10.86 -7.86
N MET A 76 3.73 -9.78 -7.17
CA MET A 76 2.38 -9.23 -7.13
C MET A 76 1.91 -8.86 -8.53
N ASP A 77 0.71 -9.34 -8.89
CA ASP A 77 0.07 -9.13 -10.18
C ASP A 77 -1.10 -8.14 -10.06
N THR A 78 -1.89 -8.27 -8.99
CA THR A 78 -3.09 -7.44 -8.77
C THR A 78 -3.13 -6.89 -7.35
N LEU A 79 -3.29 -5.58 -7.23
CA LEU A 79 -3.50 -4.89 -5.95
C LEU A 79 -4.75 -4.00 -6.03
N VAL A 80 -5.72 -4.26 -5.16
CA VAL A 80 -6.99 -3.53 -5.10
C VAL A 80 -7.16 -2.92 -3.73
N PHE A 81 -7.45 -1.62 -3.69
CA PHE A 81 -7.96 -0.92 -2.54
C PHE A 81 -9.44 -0.63 -2.79
N THR A 82 -10.32 -0.98 -1.86
CA THR A 82 -11.78 -0.70 -1.99
C THR A 82 -12.23 0.53 -1.24
N SER A 83 -11.42 1.03 -0.30
CA SER A 83 -11.56 2.35 0.32
C SER A 83 -10.18 2.99 0.29
N ALA A 84 -10.06 4.23 -0.17
CA ALA A 84 -8.80 4.97 -0.15
C ALA A 84 -9.09 6.46 -0.28
N THR A 85 -8.38 7.27 0.50
CA THR A 85 -8.35 8.73 0.33
C THR A 85 -6.92 9.12 0.02
N VAL A 86 -6.54 8.99 -1.26
CA VAL A 86 -5.19 9.30 -1.74
C VAL A 86 -5.21 10.65 -2.45
N TYR A 87 -4.25 11.50 -2.09
CA TYR A 87 -3.98 12.79 -2.69
C TYR A 87 -2.74 12.71 -3.59
N ALA A 88 -2.25 13.87 -4.06
CA ALA A 88 -1.17 13.96 -5.03
C ALA A 88 0.11 13.20 -4.63
N TRP A 89 0.46 13.17 -3.34
CA TRP A 89 1.71 12.54 -2.89
C TRP A 89 1.66 11.02 -2.92
N GLY A 90 0.59 10.41 -2.42
CA GLY A 90 0.44 8.96 -2.47
C GLY A 90 0.41 8.44 -3.91
N VAL A 91 -0.25 9.16 -4.82
CA VAL A 91 -0.26 8.81 -6.26
C VAL A 91 1.10 9.01 -6.91
N LEU A 92 1.83 10.07 -6.57
CA LEU A 92 3.17 10.28 -7.13
C LEU A 92 4.12 9.15 -6.73
N ALA A 93 4.08 8.72 -5.46
CA ALA A 93 4.87 7.59 -4.99
C ALA A 93 4.54 6.30 -5.76
N LEU A 94 3.25 6.01 -5.96
CA LEU A 94 2.81 4.89 -6.79
C LEU A 94 3.37 5.00 -8.21
N CYS A 95 3.25 6.16 -8.86
CA CYS A 95 3.79 6.40 -10.20
C CYS A 95 5.29 6.15 -10.29
N VAL A 96 6.06 6.53 -9.27
CA VAL A 96 7.51 6.25 -9.22
C VAL A 96 7.75 4.74 -9.11
N SER A 97 7.05 4.05 -8.20
CA SER A 97 7.22 2.60 -8.01
C SER A 97 6.86 1.77 -9.25
N LEU A 98 5.84 2.19 -10.00
CA LEU A 98 5.39 1.52 -11.22
C LEU A 98 6.38 1.67 -12.38
N ARG A 99 7.34 2.61 -12.32
CA ARG A 99 8.40 2.69 -13.35
C ARG A 99 9.33 1.48 -13.29
N THR A 100 9.58 0.96 -12.09
CA THR A 100 10.50 -0.16 -11.85
C THR A 100 9.76 -1.48 -11.73
N ASN A 101 8.57 -1.51 -11.13
CA ASN A 101 7.78 -2.73 -11.04
C ASN A 101 7.29 -3.18 -12.44
N LYS A 102 7.55 -4.44 -12.81
CA LYS A 102 7.14 -5.04 -14.09
C LYS A 102 6.15 -6.19 -13.96
N THR A 103 5.75 -6.53 -12.74
CA THR A 103 4.88 -7.69 -12.47
C THR A 103 3.45 -7.28 -12.20
N LEU A 104 3.23 -6.10 -11.60
CA LEU A 104 1.91 -5.58 -11.31
C LEU A 104 1.20 -5.21 -12.61
N LYS A 105 0.11 -5.90 -12.90
CA LYS A 105 -0.74 -5.69 -14.09
C LYS A 105 -1.99 -4.90 -13.77
N GLN A 106 -2.48 -4.99 -12.53
CA GLN A 106 -3.69 -4.32 -12.10
C GLN A 106 -3.48 -3.60 -10.78
N LEU A 107 -3.74 -2.29 -10.78
CA LEU A 107 -3.80 -1.46 -9.57
C LEU A 107 -5.13 -0.71 -9.57
N MET A 108 -5.95 -0.93 -8.54
CA MET A 108 -7.26 -0.28 -8.40
C MET A 108 -7.36 0.43 -7.05
N PHE A 109 -7.85 1.65 -7.06
CA PHE A 109 -8.22 2.40 -5.85
C PHE A 109 -9.41 3.33 -6.19
N PRO A 110 -10.35 3.56 -5.25
CA PRO A 110 -11.68 4.08 -5.58
C PRO A 110 -11.70 5.57 -5.90
N THR A 111 -10.81 6.37 -5.34
CA THR A 111 -10.86 7.82 -5.50
C THR A 111 -9.48 8.46 -5.32
N PHE A 112 -9.11 9.31 -6.27
CA PHE A 112 -7.97 10.23 -6.16
C PHE A 112 -8.49 11.64 -5.96
N LYS A 113 -7.90 12.39 -5.03
CA LYS A 113 -8.14 13.83 -4.85
C LYS A 113 -6.94 14.60 -5.41
N SER A 114 -7.18 15.41 -6.45
CA SER A 114 -6.14 16.21 -7.10
C SER A 114 -5.61 17.36 -6.23
N SER A 115 -6.35 17.76 -5.19
CA SER A 115 -5.93 18.78 -4.24
C SER A 115 -4.77 18.28 -3.39
N ILE A 116 -3.72 19.08 -3.20
CA ILE A 116 -2.72 18.84 -2.16
C ILE A 116 -3.35 19.31 -0.83
N PRO A 117 -3.52 18.44 0.19
CA PRO A 117 -3.96 18.86 1.51
C PRO A 117 -3.09 20.00 2.06
N GLU A 118 -3.70 20.97 2.75
CA GLU A 118 -2.96 22.07 3.40
C GLU A 118 -1.84 21.59 4.34
N ARG A 119 -1.97 20.36 4.88
CA ARG A 119 -0.95 19.67 5.68
C ARG A 119 0.38 19.48 4.96
N TYR A 120 0.40 19.53 3.63
CA TYR A 120 1.59 19.42 2.79
C TYR A 120 2.02 20.77 2.20
N GLY A 121 1.27 21.85 2.44
CA GLY A 121 1.34 23.10 1.69
C GLY A 121 2.35 24.16 2.15
N ASN A 122 3.09 24.00 3.25
CA ASN A 122 3.85 25.14 3.82
C ASN A 122 5.28 24.87 4.32
N GLY A 123 5.97 23.77 3.97
CA GLY A 123 7.39 23.70 4.38
C GLY A 123 8.28 22.49 4.08
N VAL A 124 7.82 21.43 3.40
CA VAL A 124 8.63 20.18 3.31
C VAL A 124 8.75 19.60 1.89
N VAL A 125 8.15 20.25 0.88
CA VAL A 125 7.99 19.67 -0.47
C VAL A 125 9.30 19.58 -1.29
N HIS A 126 10.44 20.05 -0.78
CA HIS A 126 11.68 20.15 -1.57
C HIS A 126 12.75 19.07 -1.37
N LEU A 127 12.58 18.10 -0.47
CA LEU A 127 13.72 17.24 -0.05
C LEU A 127 13.68 15.76 -0.49
N TRP A 128 12.63 15.27 -1.15
CA TRP A 128 12.52 13.83 -1.47
C TRP A 128 12.32 13.51 -2.96
N LEU A 129 12.54 14.46 -3.87
CA LEU A 129 12.45 14.24 -5.33
C LEU A 129 13.77 13.92 -6.02
N TYR A 130 14.85 13.70 -5.28
CA TYR A 130 16.13 13.25 -5.82
C TYR A 130 16.66 12.08 -4.99
N TYR A 131 16.39 10.84 -5.42
CA TYR A 131 17.30 9.69 -5.43
C TYR A 131 16.64 8.54 -6.18
#